data_AF-A0A077NPY4-F1
#
_entry.id   AF-A0A077NPY4-F1
#
_cell.length_a   1.000
_cell.length_b   1.000
_cell.length_c   1.000
_cell.angle_alpha   90.00
_cell.angle_beta   90.00
_cell.angle_gamma   90.00
#
_symmetry.space_group_name_H-M   'P 1'
#
loop_
_entity.id
_entity.type
_entity.pdbx_description
1 polymer ?
#
loop_
_entity_poly.entity_id
_entity_poly.type
_entity_poly.pdbx_seq_one_letter_code
_entity_poly.pdbx_strand_id
1 'polypeptide(L)'
;MNIIQKIKMMFPLKKMYVPSGWVIAKNNLIDADVNIFDKLNNDEQFLIKENFFSSNVFYSFSECFTDKNIYIKGVIYVGCLCYNINSNLEQGNLLNCEKIHYQITLSLYKGKSKVSFYSQNKIVNERYEMINEVNFLMQFFSEKVVDVINHDGFKTDLGYYLNMSRESLNLLTNEKNNFSFKLE
;
A
#
# COMPACT_ATOMS: atom_id res chain seq x y z
N MET A 1 6.22 11.68 26.44
CA MET A 1 5.95 11.19 25.06
C MET A 1 6.03 9.68 25.07
N ASN A 2 5.02 8.96 24.57
CA ASN A 2 5.05 7.50 24.57
C ASN A 2 5.99 6.96 23.47
N ILE A 3 6.39 5.69 23.57
CA ILE A 3 7.35 5.08 22.63
C ILE A 3 6.85 5.10 21.18
N ILE A 4 5.53 4.93 20.95
CA ILE A 4 4.91 4.98 19.61
C ILE A 4 5.12 6.35 18.95
N GLN A 5 4.84 7.44 19.68
CA GLN A 5 5.03 8.81 19.22
C GLN A 5 6.50 9.09 18.94
N LYS A 6 7.39 8.62 19.81
CA LYS A 6 8.84 8.76 19.65
C LYS A 6 9.31 8.09 18.36
N ILE A 7 8.91 6.85 18.09
CA ILE A 7 9.28 6.13 16.88
C ILE A 7 8.75 6.84 15.62
N LYS A 8 7.50 7.31 15.61
CA LYS A 8 6.95 8.06 14.46
C LYS A 8 7.76 9.33 14.15
N MET A 9 8.30 10.00 15.17
CA MET A 9 9.12 11.21 14.98
C MET A 9 10.55 10.88 14.53
N MET A 10 11.11 9.76 14.99
CA MET A 10 12.47 9.35 14.64
C MET A 10 12.58 8.75 13.23
N PHE A 11 11.51 8.11 12.75
CA PHE A 11 11.49 7.41 11.47
C PHE A 11 10.35 7.92 10.58
N PRO A 12 10.35 9.22 10.20
CA PRO A 12 9.31 9.78 9.36
C PRO A 12 9.39 9.16 7.96
N LEU A 13 8.25 8.72 7.44
CA LEU A 13 8.15 8.19 6.09
C LEU A 13 7.98 9.30 5.04
N LYS A 14 8.42 9.06 3.80
CA LYS A 14 8.15 9.92 2.65
C LYS A 14 6.65 10.27 2.55
N LYS A 15 6.35 11.50 2.15
CA LYS A 15 4.97 11.97 1.95
C LYS A 15 4.23 11.07 0.96
N MET A 16 3.06 10.58 1.38
CA MET A 16 2.10 9.88 0.51
C MET A 16 1.29 10.88 -0.30
N TYR A 17 0.92 10.50 -1.52
CA TYR A 17 -0.04 11.22 -2.34
C TYR A 17 -1.42 10.62 -2.10
N VAL A 18 -2.36 11.44 -1.61
CA VAL A 18 -3.70 11.00 -1.25
C VAL A 18 -4.70 11.76 -2.13
N PRO A 19 -5.25 11.12 -3.18
CA PRO A 19 -6.26 11.75 -4.01
C PRO A 19 -7.51 12.13 -3.21
N SER A 20 -8.27 13.10 -3.71
CA SER A 20 -9.57 13.45 -3.13
C SER A 20 -10.49 12.23 -3.07
N GLY A 21 -11.30 12.14 -2.01
CA GLY A 21 -12.23 11.02 -1.77
C GLY A 21 -11.65 9.88 -0.94
N TRP A 22 -10.33 9.83 -0.73
CA TRP A 22 -9.69 8.82 0.13
C TRP A 22 -9.72 9.21 1.61
N VAL A 23 -10.07 8.24 2.44
CA VAL A 23 -9.97 8.29 3.90
C VAL A 23 -8.86 7.34 4.35
N ILE A 24 -7.89 7.88 5.09
CA ILE A 24 -6.86 7.08 5.76
C ILE A 24 -7.37 6.75 7.17
N ALA A 25 -7.81 5.52 7.39
CA ALA A 25 -8.33 5.10 8.70
C ALA A 25 -7.22 4.57 9.63
N LYS A 26 -6.13 4.05 9.07
CA LYS A 26 -4.93 3.65 9.81
C LYS A 26 -3.68 4.01 9.03
N ASN A 27 -2.74 4.68 9.71
CA ASN A 27 -1.40 4.93 9.18
C ASN A 27 -0.36 4.80 10.28
N ASN A 28 0.24 3.62 10.33
CA ASN A 28 1.41 3.30 11.14
C ASN A 28 2.59 2.94 10.25
N LEU A 29 2.69 3.53 9.06
CA LEU A 29 3.88 3.38 8.26
C LEU A 29 5.00 4.26 8.83
N ILE A 30 6.20 3.70 8.95
CA ILE A 30 7.42 4.38 9.44
C ILE A 30 8.59 4.00 8.56
N ASP A 31 9.63 4.83 8.53
CA ASP A 31 10.85 4.57 7.76
C ASP A 31 11.90 3.79 8.56
N ALA A 32 11.54 2.58 9.02
CA ALA A 32 12.40 1.77 9.90
C ALA A 32 12.47 0.29 9.48
N ASP A 33 13.62 -0.34 9.76
CA ASP A 33 13.84 -1.78 9.65
C ASP A 33 13.70 -2.49 11.00
N VAL A 34 13.76 -3.82 10.97
CA VAL A 34 13.75 -4.70 12.16
C VAL A 34 14.82 -4.33 13.20
N ASN A 35 15.93 -3.72 12.77
CA ASN A 35 17.00 -3.24 13.65
C ASN A 35 16.53 -2.20 14.70
N ILE A 36 15.32 -1.66 14.55
CA ILE A 36 14.69 -0.82 15.58
C ILE A 36 14.48 -1.57 16.91
N PHE A 37 14.36 -2.90 16.86
CA PHE A 37 14.13 -3.73 18.05
C PHE A 37 15.37 -3.88 18.94
N ASP A 38 16.59 -3.78 18.38
CA ASP A 38 17.86 -4.00 19.09
C ASP A 38 18.07 -3.08 20.29
N LYS A 39 17.39 -1.94 20.31
CA LYS A 39 17.54 -0.89 21.33
C LYS A 39 16.36 -0.81 22.30
N LEU A 40 15.43 -1.76 22.23
CA LEU A 40 14.17 -1.74 22.96
C LEU A 40 14.10 -2.91 23.94
N ASN A 41 13.44 -2.71 25.07
CA ASN A 41 13.11 -3.81 25.98
C ASN A 41 11.92 -4.65 25.44
N ASN A 42 11.65 -5.81 26.03
CA ASN A 42 10.62 -6.74 25.53
C ASN A 42 9.21 -6.12 25.41
N ASP A 43 8.79 -5.30 26.37
CA ASP A 43 7.46 -4.67 26.35
C ASP A 43 7.37 -3.62 25.23
N GLU A 44 8.43 -2.84 25.03
CA GLU A 44 8.54 -1.89 23.93
C GLU A 44 8.58 -2.60 22.58
N GLN A 45 9.32 -3.71 22.45
CA GLN A 45 9.38 -4.51 21.23
C GLN A 45 7.99 -5.03 20.85
N PHE A 46 7.22 -5.55 21.81
CA PHE A 46 5.85 -5.99 21.58
C PHE A 46 4.96 -4.85 21.08
N LEU A 47 5.00 -3.69 21.74
CA LEU A 47 4.22 -2.52 21.34
C LEU A 47 4.59 -2.01 19.94
N ILE A 48 5.88 -1.96 19.61
CA ILE A 48 6.36 -1.53 18.29
C ILE A 48 5.95 -2.53 17.21
N LYS A 49 6.08 -3.82 17.47
CA LYS A 49 5.64 -4.88 16.56
C LYS A 49 4.15 -4.73 16.21
N GLU A 50 3.29 -4.67 17.20
CA GLU A 50 1.83 -4.59 16.99
C GLU A 50 1.41 -3.34 16.21
N ASN A 51 2.10 -2.22 16.44
CA ASN A 51 1.75 -0.96 15.80
C ASN A 51 2.29 -0.84 14.37
N PHE A 52 3.57 -1.18 14.15
CA PHE A 52 4.32 -0.79 12.95
C PHE A 52 4.69 -1.96 12.04
N PHE A 53 4.57 -3.20 12.51
CA PHE A 53 5.00 -4.39 11.76
C PHE A 53 3.96 -5.53 11.80
N SER A 54 2.69 -5.21 12.07
CA SER A 54 1.60 -6.20 12.10
C SER A 54 0.99 -6.44 10.71
N SER A 55 0.01 -7.33 10.64
CA SER A 55 -0.70 -7.68 9.39
C SER A 55 -1.52 -6.54 8.79
N ASN A 56 -1.72 -5.44 9.53
CA ASN A 56 -2.42 -4.25 9.05
C ASN A 56 -1.77 -3.00 9.65
N VAL A 57 -0.79 -2.44 8.95
CA VAL A 57 -0.07 -1.22 9.36
C VAL A 57 -0.60 0.02 8.64
N PHE A 58 -1.30 -0.18 7.54
CA PHE A 58 -1.97 0.88 6.78
C PHE A 58 -3.32 0.39 6.27
N TYR A 59 -4.32 1.25 6.39
CA TYR A 59 -5.65 1.01 5.86
C TYR A 59 -6.25 2.32 5.37
N SER A 60 -6.72 2.30 4.12
CA SER A 60 -7.41 3.41 3.50
C SER A 60 -8.54 2.92 2.62
N PHE A 61 -9.52 3.76 2.40
CA PHE A 61 -10.62 3.46 1.50
C PHE A 61 -11.16 4.72 0.82
N SER A 62 -11.79 4.52 -0.33
CA SER A 62 -12.54 5.55 -1.04
C SER A 62 -13.85 4.96 -1.51
N GLU A 63 -14.89 5.79 -1.54
CA GLU A 63 -16.25 5.40 -1.90
C GLU A 63 -16.76 6.34 -2.97
N CYS A 64 -17.39 5.79 -4.01
CA CYS A 64 -17.92 6.55 -5.14
C CYS A 64 -19.12 5.84 -5.76
N PHE A 65 -19.77 6.52 -6.71
CA PHE A 65 -20.86 5.96 -7.50
C PHE A 65 -20.49 5.96 -8.98
N THR A 66 -20.92 4.93 -9.69
CA THR A 66 -20.89 4.90 -11.17
C THR A 66 -22.02 5.75 -11.74
N ASP A 67 -21.99 5.98 -13.06
CA ASP A 67 -23.03 6.73 -13.78
C ASP A 67 -24.39 6.03 -13.72
N LYS A 68 -24.38 4.71 -13.51
CA LYS A 68 -25.57 3.87 -13.31
C LYS A 68 -26.02 3.84 -11.84
N ASN A 69 -25.55 4.79 -11.02
CA ASN A 69 -25.82 4.91 -9.59
C ASN A 69 -25.45 3.64 -8.78
N ILE A 70 -24.39 2.94 -9.21
CA ILE A 70 -23.90 1.76 -8.50
C ILE A 70 -22.78 2.19 -7.56
N TYR A 71 -22.96 1.92 -6.27
CA TYR A 71 -21.94 2.19 -5.26
C TYR A 71 -20.72 1.27 -5.45
N ILE A 72 -19.53 1.89 -5.40
CA ILE A 72 -18.23 1.23 -5.44
C ILE A 72 -17.41 1.68 -4.24
N LYS A 73 -16.69 0.73 -3.64
CA LYS A 73 -15.72 0.99 -2.60
C LYS A 73 -14.37 0.37 -2.96
N GLY A 74 -13.33 1.20 -2.99
CA GLY A 74 -11.94 0.77 -3.08
C GLY A 74 -11.32 0.74 -1.69
N VAL A 75 -10.61 -0.33 -1.36
CA VAL A 75 -9.88 -0.49 -0.10
C VAL A 75 -8.44 -0.83 -0.43
N ILE A 76 -7.50 -0.08 0.16
CA ILE A 76 -6.08 -0.43 0.14
C ILE A 76 -5.65 -0.72 1.57
N TYR A 77 -5.05 -1.89 1.77
CA TYR A 77 -4.40 -2.24 3.03
C TYR A 77 -2.95 -2.66 2.79
N VAL A 78 -2.10 -2.40 3.79
CA VAL A 78 -0.71 -2.87 3.82
C VAL A 78 -0.48 -3.65 5.10
N GLY A 79 0.03 -4.86 4.96
CA GLY A 79 0.55 -5.69 6.05
C GLY A 79 2.05 -5.91 5.90
N CYS A 80 2.69 -6.31 7.00
CA CYS A 80 4.08 -6.73 7.01
C CYS A 80 4.16 -8.26 7.00
N LEU A 81 5.03 -8.80 6.13
CA LEU A 81 5.43 -10.19 6.09
C LEU A 81 6.85 -10.30 6.64
N CYS A 82 7.06 -11.25 7.55
CA CYS A 82 8.35 -11.46 8.17
C CYS A 82 9.09 -12.64 7.57
N TYR A 83 10.36 -12.43 7.21
CA TYR A 83 11.22 -13.45 6.60
C TYR A 83 12.52 -13.63 7.37
N ASN A 84 13.04 -14.86 7.30
CA ASN A 84 14.40 -15.20 7.69
C ASN A 84 15.29 -15.32 6.43
N ILE A 85 16.48 -14.75 6.46
CA ILE A 85 17.44 -14.69 5.34
C ILE A 85 17.86 -16.10 4.89
N ASN A 86 17.88 -17.07 5.83
CA ASN A 86 18.40 -18.40 5.58
C ASN A 86 17.37 -19.40 5.04
N SER A 87 16.07 -19.07 5.03
CA SER A 87 15.04 -20.02 4.59
C SER A 87 14.06 -19.48 3.55
N ASN A 88 13.98 -18.18 3.29
CA ASN A 88 12.92 -17.55 2.46
C ASN A 88 11.50 -17.99 2.85
N LEU A 89 11.32 -18.62 4.02
CA LEU A 89 10.05 -19.04 4.55
C LEU A 89 9.48 -17.91 5.40
N GLU A 90 8.22 -17.59 5.15
CA GLU A 90 7.46 -16.65 5.98
C GLU A 90 7.39 -17.21 7.41
N GLN A 91 7.73 -16.38 8.40
CA GLN A 91 7.62 -16.74 9.81
C GLN A 91 6.48 -15.96 10.48
N GLY A 92 5.74 -16.65 11.34
CA GLY A 92 4.76 -15.99 12.22
C GLY A 92 5.40 -15.21 13.38
N ASN A 93 6.69 -15.39 13.66
CA ASN A 93 7.36 -14.75 14.80
C ASN A 93 8.30 -13.61 14.39
N LEU A 94 7.80 -12.39 14.53
CA LEU A 94 8.51 -11.16 14.20
C LEU A 94 9.73 -10.82 15.09
N LEU A 95 9.98 -11.54 16.20
CA LEU A 95 11.18 -11.34 17.02
C LEU A 95 12.44 -11.98 16.41
N ASN A 96 12.26 -13.01 15.59
CA ASN A 96 13.34 -13.62 14.79
C ASN A 96 13.31 -13.10 13.34
N CYS A 97 12.75 -11.90 13.16
CA CYS A 97 12.61 -11.29 11.86
C CYS A 97 13.90 -10.65 11.42
N GLU A 98 14.46 -11.15 10.33
CA GLU A 98 15.68 -10.57 9.74
C GLU A 98 15.33 -9.61 8.61
N LYS A 99 14.16 -9.79 7.96
CA LYS A 99 13.68 -8.92 6.90
C LYS A 99 12.16 -8.79 6.91
N ILE A 100 11.67 -7.58 6.65
CA ILE A 100 10.25 -7.28 6.46
C ILE A 100 9.98 -7.02 4.98
N HIS A 101 8.98 -7.70 4.42
CA HIS A 101 8.38 -7.33 3.14
C HIS A 101 7.00 -6.73 3.41
N TYR A 102 6.52 -5.94 2.46
CA TYR A 102 5.21 -5.29 2.55
C TYR A 102 4.25 -5.95 1.58
N GLN A 103 3.15 -6.45 2.10
CA GLN A 103 2.05 -6.98 1.32
C GLN A 103 1.00 -5.88 1.14
N ILE A 104 0.90 -5.35 -0.08
CA ILE A 104 -0.12 -4.37 -0.46
C ILE A 104 -1.26 -5.11 -1.14
N THR A 105 -2.49 -4.78 -0.74
CA THR A 105 -3.68 -5.30 -1.39
C THR A 105 -4.65 -4.18 -1.73
N LEU A 106 -5.10 -4.18 -2.98
CA LEU A 106 -6.26 -3.42 -3.43
C LEU A 106 -7.45 -4.37 -3.52
N SER A 107 -8.57 -4.05 -2.88
CA SER A 107 -9.83 -4.78 -2.99
C SER A 107 -10.96 -3.84 -3.37
N LEU A 108 -11.77 -4.24 -4.35
CA LEU A 108 -12.89 -3.46 -4.87
C LEU A 108 -14.21 -4.16 -4.56
N TYR A 109 -15.15 -3.40 -4.01
CA TYR A 109 -16.46 -3.89 -3.57
C TYR A 109 -17.58 -3.18 -4.32
N LYS A 110 -18.61 -3.96 -4.65
CA LYS A 110 -19.83 -3.47 -5.30
C LYS A 110 -20.96 -3.44 -4.27
N GLY A 111 -21.61 -2.28 -4.12
CA GLY A 111 -22.66 -2.10 -3.12
C GLY A 111 -22.16 -2.39 -1.70
N LYS A 112 -23.03 -3.00 -0.89
CA LYS A 112 -22.70 -3.43 0.48
C LYS A 112 -22.11 -4.85 0.56
N SER A 113 -21.57 -5.37 -0.55
CA SER A 113 -20.99 -6.71 -0.59
C SER A 113 -19.79 -6.82 0.35
N LYS A 114 -19.71 -7.93 1.10
CA LYS A 114 -18.50 -8.29 1.86
C LYS A 114 -17.44 -9.00 1.00
N VAL A 115 -17.84 -9.46 -0.18
CA VAL A 115 -16.95 -10.13 -1.14
C VAL A 115 -16.54 -9.11 -2.19
N SER A 116 -15.23 -8.93 -2.36
CA SER A 116 -14.67 -8.09 -3.40
C SER A 116 -14.90 -8.73 -4.77
N PHE A 117 -15.33 -7.94 -5.75
CA PHE A 117 -15.44 -8.43 -7.13
C PHE A 117 -14.09 -8.42 -7.86
N TYR A 118 -13.11 -7.68 -7.32
CA TYR A 118 -11.74 -7.65 -7.79
C TYR A 118 -10.80 -7.47 -6.60
N SER A 119 -9.67 -8.19 -6.61
CA SER A 119 -8.60 -8.00 -5.64
C SER A 119 -7.25 -8.23 -6.30
N GLN A 120 -6.31 -7.33 -6.03
CA GLN A 120 -4.92 -7.45 -6.44
C GLN A 120 -4.03 -7.48 -5.20
N ASN A 121 -3.06 -8.38 -5.18
CA ASN A 121 -2.02 -8.45 -4.16
C ASN A 121 -0.65 -8.19 -4.79
N LYS A 122 0.22 -7.48 -4.09
CA LYS A 122 1.61 -7.28 -4.48
C LYS A 122 2.49 -7.28 -3.23
N ILE A 123 3.58 -8.03 -3.28
CA ILE A 123 4.61 -8.02 -2.25
C ILE A 123 5.78 -7.19 -2.77
N VAL A 124 6.29 -6.29 -1.94
CA VAL A 124 7.48 -5.47 -2.22
C VAL A 124 8.45 -5.56 -1.07
N ASN A 125 9.74 -5.37 -1.36
CA ASN A 125 10.81 -5.58 -0.39
C ASN A 125 11.10 -4.32 0.43
N GLU A 126 10.76 -3.16 -0.11
CA GLU A 126 11.20 -1.88 0.42
C GLU A 126 10.03 -0.94 0.71
N ARG A 127 10.23 -0.07 1.71
CA ARG A 127 9.26 0.94 2.12
C ARG A 127 8.96 1.94 1.01
N TYR A 128 9.99 2.31 0.26
CA TYR A 128 9.84 3.24 -0.86
C TYR A 128 8.96 2.66 -1.97
N GLU A 129 9.19 1.40 -2.33
CA GLU A 129 8.36 0.67 -3.30
C GLU A 129 6.92 0.54 -2.80
N MET A 130 6.74 0.28 -1.51
CA MET A 130 5.41 0.17 -0.90
C MET A 130 4.62 1.48 -1.03
N ILE A 131 5.22 2.63 -0.72
CA ILE A 131 4.54 3.93 -0.87
C ILE A 131 4.19 4.21 -2.32
N ASN A 132 5.12 3.95 -3.25
CA ASN A 132 4.88 4.18 -4.66
C ASN A 132 3.72 3.31 -5.16
N GLU A 133 3.66 2.06 -4.71
CA GLU A 133 2.55 1.17 -5.06
C GLU A 133 1.23 1.65 -4.44
N VAL A 134 1.20 2.05 -3.16
CA VAL A 134 -0.02 2.58 -2.52
C VAL A 134 -0.51 3.82 -3.28
N ASN A 135 0.38 4.77 -3.58
CA ASN A 135 0.04 5.97 -4.33
C ASN A 135 -0.51 5.62 -5.72
N PHE A 136 0.14 4.69 -6.43
CA PHE A 136 -0.29 4.21 -7.75
C PHE A 136 -1.70 3.58 -7.68
N LEU A 137 -1.95 2.72 -6.70
CA LEU A 137 -3.25 2.05 -6.55
C LEU A 137 -4.37 3.03 -6.18
N MET A 138 -4.06 4.03 -5.32
CA MET A 138 -5.01 5.10 -5.02
C MET A 138 -5.36 5.90 -6.28
N GLN A 139 -4.35 6.25 -7.07
CA GLN A 139 -4.53 6.98 -8.33
C GLN A 139 -5.32 6.14 -9.34
N PHE A 140 -4.97 4.87 -9.54
CA PHE A 140 -5.67 3.96 -10.44
C PHE A 140 -7.15 3.85 -10.10
N PHE A 141 -7.48 3.71 -8.81
CA PHE A 141 -8.87 3.70 -8.38
C PHE A 141 -9.58 5.02 -8.69
N SER A 142 -8.97 6.15 -8.33
CA SER A 142 -9.57 7.47 -8.49
C SER A 142 -9.73 7.90 -9.95
N GLU A 143 -8.85 7.47 -10.84
CA GLU A 143 -8.80 7.96 -12.23
C GLU A 143 -9.28 6.96 -13.28
N LYS A 144 -9.35 5.66 -12.98
CA LYS A 144 -9.61 4.63 -14.00
C LYS A 144 -10.75 3.68 -13.67
N VAL A 145 -10.90 3.28 -12.40
CA VAL A 145 -11.82 2.19 -12.05
C VAL A 145 -13.27 2.52 -12.40
N VAL A 146 -13.73 3.73 -12.10
CA VAL A 146 -15.12 4.14 -12.40
C VAL A 146 -15.35 4.19 -13.90
N ASP A 147 -14.45 4.80 -14.67
CA ASP A 147 -14.55 4.93 -16.13
C ASP A 147 -14.60 3.56 -16.82
N VAL A 148 -13.71 2.66 -16.42
CA VAL A 148 -13.66 1.29 -16.96
C VAL A 148 -14.95 0.53 -16.65
N ILE A 149 -15.49 0.66 -15.43
CA ILE A 149 -16.74 0.00 -15.06
C ILE A 149 -17.95 0.64 -15.77
N ASN A 150 -17.94 1.95 -15.99
CA ASN A 150 -19.00 2.65 -16.72
C ASN A 150 -19.05 2.16 -18.18
N HIS A 151 -17.90 2.04 -18.83
CA HIS A 151 -17.76 1.64 -20.23
C HIS A 151 -17.96 0.12 -20.45
N ASP A 152 -17.22 -0.73 -19.72
CA ASP A 152 -17.15 -2.17 -19.96
C ASP A 152 -18.00 -3.01 -18.99
N GLY A 153 -18.46 -2.41 -17.89
CA GLY A 153 -19.17 -3.11 -16.82
C GLY A 153 -18.27 -3.93 -15.89
N PHE A 154 -18.88 -4.56 -14.89
CA PHE A 154 -18.17 -5.28 -13.81
C PHE A 154 -17.50 -6.60 -14.22
N LYS A 155 -17.72 -7.08 -15.45
CA LYS A 155 -17.05 -8.29 -15.98
C LYS A 155 -15.71 -7.97 -16.66
N THR A 156 -15.35 -6.69 -16.73
CA THR A 156 -14.10 -6.24 -17.34
C THR A 156 -12.88 -6.77 -16.60
N ASP A 157 -11.78 -6.98 -17.33
CA ASP A 157 -10.51 -7.39 -16.76
C ASP A 157 -9.78 -6.17 -16.19
N LEU A 158 -10.07 -5.85 -14.94
CA LEU A 158 -9.38 -4.77 -14.24
C LEU A 158 -7.88 -5.02 -14.05
N GLY A 159 -7.42 -6.28 -14.12
CA GLY A 159 -6.00 -6.62 -14.08
C GLY A 159 -5.27 -6.12 -15.33
N TYR A 160 -5.89 -6.27 -16.50
CA TYR A 160 -5.39 -5.70 -17.75
C TYR A 160 -5.23 -4.17 -17.66
N TYR A 161 -6.27 -3.45 -17.22
CA TYR A 161 -6.23 -1.99 -17.08
C TYR A 161 -5.21 -1.52 -16.03
N LEU A 162 -5.05 -2.26 -14.93
CA LEU A 162 -4.03 -1.97 -13.93
C LEU A 162 -2.63 -2.05 -14.53
N ASN A 163 -2.34 -3.12 -15.29
CA ASN A 163 -1.04 -3.32 -15.93
C ASN A 163 -0.76 -2.24 -16.97
N MET A 164 -1.73 -1.92 -17.84
CA MET A 164 -1.59 -0.81 -18.80
C MET A 164 -1.32 0.53 -18.13
N SER A 165 -2.01 0.81 -17.01
CA SER A 165 -1.80 2.04 -16.24
C SER A 165 -0.39 2.09 -15.66
N ARG A 166 0.15 0.94 -15.23
CA ARG A 166 1.52 0.84 -14.72
C ARG A 166 2.57 1.05 -15.81
N GLU A 167 2.38 0.44 -16.98
CA GLU A 167 3.25 0.65 -18.15
C GLU A 167 3.27 2.12 -18.59
N SER A 168 2.10 2.75 -18.66
CA SER A 168 1.97 4.17 -19.01
C SER A 168 2.72 5.07 -18.03
N LEU A 169 2.65 4.79 -16.73
CA LEU A 169 3.38 5.55 -15.71
C LEU A 169 4.90 5.39 -15.85
N ASN A 170 5.37 4.18 -16.17
CA ASN A 170 6.79 3.91 -16.39
C ASN A 170 7.32 4.68 -17.61
N LEU A 171 6.56 4.72 -18.71
CA LEU A 171 6.92 5.49 -19.91
C LEU A 171 7.05 6.99 -19.59
N LEU A 172 6.07 7.57 -18.90
CA LEU A 172 6.10 8.99 -18.51
C LEU A 172 7.29 9.33 -17.59
N THR A 173 7.66 8.40 -16.72
CA THR A 173 8.80 8.59 -15.80
C THR A 173 10.13 8.56 -16.57
N ASN A 174 10.27 7.63 -17.52
CA ASN A 174 11.46 7.54 -18.38
C ASN A 174 11.61 8.77 -19.29
N GLU A 175 10.52 9.28 -19.84
CA GLU A 175 10.53 10.52 -20.63
C GLU A 175 10.97 11.73 -19.80
N LYS A 176 10.43 11.89 -18.59
CA LYS A 176 10.83 12.99 -17.68
C LYS A 176 12.32 12.96 -17.36
N ASN A 177 12.88 11.79 -17.08
CA ASN A 177 14.31 11.64 -16.83
C ASN A 177 15.13 12.03 -18.06
N ASN A 178 14.71 11.62 -19.26
CA ASN A 178 15.37 11.99 -20.51
C ASN A 178 15.29 13.48 -20.84
N PHE A 179 14.24 14.18 -20.40
CA PHE A 179 14.14 15.64 -20.53
C PHE A 179 15.06 16.36 -19.54
N SER A 180 15.19 15.87 -18.30
CA SER A 180 16.12 16.47 -17.33
C SER A 180 17.59 16.35 -17.75
N PHE A 181 17.99 15.24 -18.37
CA PHE A 181 19.37 15.04 -18.86
C PHE A 181 19.72 15.84 -20.12
N LYS A 182 18.74 16.46 -20.79
CA LYS A 182 18.96 17.32 -21.98
C LYS A 182 19.10 18.80 -21.64
N LEU A 183 18.96 19.17 -20.37
CA LEU A 183 19.00 20.56 -19.89
C LEU A 183 20.25 20.86 -19.04
N GLU A 184 21.18 19.92 -18.93
CA GLU A 184 22.54 20.10 -18.39
C GLU A 184 23.56 20.26 -19.53
#